data_AF-A0A932GP70-F1
#
_entry.id   AF-A0A932GP70-F1
#
_cell.length_a   1.000
_cell.length_b   1.000
_cell.length_c   1.000
_cell.angle_alpha   90.00
_cell.angle_beta   90.00
_cell.angle_gamma   90.00
#
_symmetry.space_group_name_H-M   'P 1'
#
loop_
_entity.id
_entity.type
_entity.pdbx_description
1 polymer ?
#
loop_
_entity_poly.entity_id
_entity_poly.type
_entity_poly.pdbx_seq_one_letter_code
_entity_poly.pdbx_strand_id
1 'polypeptide(L)'
;MSKSLIFLAFILAIPVPSLAGSATDQVVARDAAGTKFVAEYLSRLKNERTAVFYGECSLKDGGKAGIVIPLGKKEGLYIERSSDKTVANTADLIWVDGQWQTEVAQGGVYTITRANNLIGEIMSYSFQFISPDKLDLIPTSKPKKACVERVPQ
;
A
#
# COMPACT_ATOMS: atom_id res chain seq x y z
N MET A 1 30.84 -16.35 54.25
CA MET A 1 31.21 -15.64 53.01
C MET A 1 30.15 -15.94 51.96
N SER A 2 29.66 -14.88 51.33
CA SER A 2 28.83 -14.74 50.12
C SER A 2 27.48 -15.48 50.00
N LYS A 3 26.42 -14.65 49.95
CA LYS A 3 25.10 -14.93 49.42
C LYS A 3 25.18 -14.98 47.88
N SER A 4 24.54 -15.94 47.23
CA SER A 4 24.20 -15.85 45.80
C SER A 4 22.70 -16.02 45.62
N LEU A 5 22.02 -14.88 45.44
CA LEU A 5 20.69 -14.81 44.86
C LEU A 5 20.79 -15.20 43.38
N ILE A 6 20.08 -16.24 42.96
CA ILE A 6 19.81 -16.51 41.54
C ILE A 6 18.55 -15.73 41.19
N PHE A 7 18.71 -14.62 40.46
CA PHE A 7 17.62 -13.93 39.79
C PHE A 7 17.25 -14.74 38.54
N LEU A 8 16.19 -15.55 38.61
CA LEU A 8 15.51 -16.05 37.40
C LEU A 8 14.73 -14.88 36.79
N ALA A 9 15.28 -14.29 35.73
CA ALA A 9 14.52 -13.39 34.88
C ALA A 9 13.49 -14.22 34.09
N PHE A 10 12.25 -14.25 34.57
CA PHE A 10 11.10 -14.68 33.77
C PHE A 10 10.90 -13.65 32.66
N ILE A 11 11.45 -13.92 31.47
CA ILE A 11 11.04 -13.25 30.25
C ILE A 11 9.64 -13.76 29.94
N LEU A 12 8.63 -12.98 30.34
CA LEU A 12 7.27 -13.12 29.85
C LEU A 12 7.32 -12.88 28.34
N ALA A 13 7.43 -13.96 27.57
CA ALA A 13 7.11 -13.97 26.15
C ALA A 13 5.62 -13.62 26.05
N ILE A 14 5.33 -12.33 25.85
CA ILE A 14 4.00 -11.90 25.47
C ILE A 14 3.75 -12.58 24.11
N PRO A 15 2.73 -13.43 23.97
CA PRO A 15 2.39 -13.96 22.66
C PRO A 15 1.96 -12.76 21.81
N VAL A 16 2.87 -12.32 20.95
CA VAL A 16 2.51 -11.46 19.82
C VAL A 16 1.59 -12.35 18.97
N PRO A 17 0.32 -11.99 18.75
CA PRO A 17 -0.52 -12.75 17.84
C PRO A 17 0.14 -12.70 16.47
N SER A 18 0.85 -13.78 16.14
CA SER A 18 1.33 -14.06 14.80
C SER A 18 0.07 -14.30 13.99
N LEU A 19 -0.34 -13.32 13.19
CA LEU A 19 -1.13 -13.60 12.01
C LEU A 19 -0.21 -14.34 11.03
N ALA A 20 -0.09 -15.65 11.23
CA ALA A 20 -0.08 -16.57 10.11
C ALA A 20 -1.48 -16.52 9.47
N GLY A 21 -1.83 -15.35 8.93
CA GLY A 21 -2.85 -15.22 7.92
C GLY A 21 -2.21 -15.75 6.66
N SER A 22 -2.80 -16.81 6.13
CA SER A 22 -2.46 -17.47 4.87
C SER A 22 -1.83 -16.51 3.85
N ALA A 23 -0.69 -16.91 3.28
CA ALA A 23 -0.39 -16.49 1.93
C ALA A 23 -1.65 -16.75 1.08
N THR A 24 -2.07 -15.78 0.26
CA THR A 24 -3.13 -15.87 -0.78
C THR A 24 -4.56 -15.34 -0.53
N ASP A 25 -4.85 -14.47 0.43
CA ASP A 25 -6.10 -13.65 0.36
C ASP A 25 -5.79 -12.24 -0.14
N GLN A 26 -5.49 -12.17 -1.44
CA GLN A 26 -5.25 -10.93 -2.18
C GLN A 26 -6.59 -10.28 -2.54
N VAL A 27 -6.85 -9.07 -2.06
CA VAL A 27 -8.17 -8.42 -2.14
C VAL A 27 -8.14 -7.29 -3.16
N VAL A 28 -8.92 -7.47 -4.23
CA VAL A 28 -9.32 -6.34 -5.09
C VAL A 28 -10.67 -5.86 -4.65
N ALA A 29 -10.67 -4.67 -4.06
CA ALA A 29 -11.87 -4.04 -3.59
C ALA A 29 -12.27 -2.92 -4.55
N ARG A 30 -13.54 -2.91 -4.97
CA ARG A 30 -14.10 -1.90 -5.89
C ARG A 30 -15.16 -1.04 -5.22
N ASP A 31 -15.26 0.20 -5.64
CA ASP A 31 -16.27 1.19 -5.26
C ASP A 31 -16.36 1.38 -3.75
N ALA A 32 -17.52 1.09 -3.15
CA ALA A 32 -17.73 1.17 -1.72
C ALA A 32 -16.80 0.21 -0.95
N ALA A 33 -16.59 -1.00 -1.46
CA ALA A 33 -15.64 -1.94 -0.88
C ALA A 33 -14.20 -1.42 -1.02
N GLY A 34 -13.85 -0.84 -2.18
CA GLY A 34 -12.55 -0.22 -2.41
C GLY A 34 -12.26 0.91 -1.43
N THR A 35 -13.24 1.78 -1.22
CA THR A 35 -13.16 2.88 -0.26
C THR A 35 -12.98 2.36 1.17
N LYS A 36 -13.76 1.36 1.58
CA LYS A 36 -13.65 0.73 2.90
C LYS A 36 -12.27 0.07 3.09
N PHE A 37 -11.80 -0.66 2.08
CA PHE A 37 -10.51 -1.34 2.13
C PHE A 37 -9.34 -0.36 2.30
N VAL A 38 -9.33 0.76 1.57
CA VAL A 38 -8.33 1.82 1.75
C VAL A 38 -8.35 2.36 3.19
N ALA A 39 -9.54 2.65 3.73
CA ALA A 39 -9.66 3.18 5.08
C ALA A 39 -9.15 2.19 6.14
N GLU A 40 -9.51 0.92 6.03
CA GLU A 40 -9.05 -0.14 6.94
C GLU A 40 -7.53 -0.34 6.86
N TYR A 41 -6.96 -0.35 5.65
CA TYR A 41 -5.52 -0.49 5.44
C TYR A 41 -4.74 0.67 6.09
N LEU A 42 -5.16 1.92 5.85
CA LEU A 42 -4.51 3.10 6.43
C LEU A 42 -4.69 3.16 7.96
N SER A 43 -5.86 2.79 8.46
CA SER A 43 -6.13 2.71 9.91
C SER A 43 -5.22 1.69 10.59
N ARG A 44 -5.03 0.51 9.99
CA ARG A 44 -4.10 -0.50 10.49
C ARG A 44 -2.67 0.04 10.57
N LEU A 45 -2.17 0.64 9.49
CA LEU A 45 -0.82 1.23 9.48
C LEU A 45 -0.65 2.34 10.54
N LYS A 46 -1.68 3.16 10.74
CA LYS A 46 -1.70 4.19 11.79
C LYS A 46 -1.62 3.56 13.18
N ASN A 47 -2.40 2.51 13.45
CA ASN A 47 -2.39 1.79 14.73
C ASN A 47 -1.05 1.07 14.98
N GLU A 48 -0.45 0.51 13.93
CA GLU A 48 0.90 -0.09 13.95
C GLU A 48 2.02 0.95 14.01
N ARG A 49 1.70 2.25 13.95
CA ARG A 49 2.66 3.36 13.87
C ARG A 49 3.67 3.20 12.72
N THR A 50 3.22 2.67 11.60
CA THR A 50 4.05 2.44 10.41
C THR A 50 3.98 3.66 9.48
N ALA A 51 5.13 4.33 9.29
CA ALA A 51 5.25 5.39 8.29
C ALA A 51 5.24 4.80 6.87
N VAL A 52 4.91 5.63 5.88
CA VAL A 52 4.83 5.18 4.48
C VAL A 52 5.56 6.13 3.54
N PHE A 53 6.04 5.60 2.42
CA PHE A 53 6.28 6.38 1.22
C PHE A 53 5.00 6.38 0.39
N TYR A 54 4.55 7.56 -0.02
CA TYR A 54 3.35 7.73 -0.84
C TYR A 54 3.68 8.47 -2.14
N GLY A 55 3.29 7.88 -3.25
CA GLY A 55 3.37 8.48 -4.59
C GLY A 55 1.97 8.54 -5.19
N GLU A 56 1.68 9.61 -5.95
CA GLU A 56 0.39 9.76 -6.63
C GLU A 56 0.49 10.59 -7.90
N CYS A 57 -0.48 10.39 -8.80
CA CYS A 57 -0.64 11.14 -10.04
C CYS A 57 -2.13 11.34 -10.37
N SER A 58 -2.47 12.41 -11.09
CA SER A 58 -3.84 12.69 -11.51
C SER A 58 -4.17 11.99 -12.82
N LEU A 59 -5.34 11.36 -12.89
CA LEU A 59 -5.87 10.69 -14.07
C LEU A 59 -6.55 11.70 -15.01
N LYS A 60 -6.77 11.30 -16.26
CA LYS A 60 -7.40 12.17 -17.28
C LYS A 60 -8.86 12.52 -16.98
N ASP A 61 -9.56 11.66 -16.25
CA ASP A 61 -10.96 11.83 -15.84
C ASP A 61 -11.14 12.72 -14.59
N GLY A 62 -10.06 13.34 -14.10
CA GLY A 62 -10.06 14.12 -12.87
C GLY A 62 -9.88 13.30 -11.60
N GLY A 63 -9.75 11.97 -11.74
CA GLY A 63 -9.40 11.06 -10.66
C GLY A 63 -7.91 11.10 -10.29
N LYS A 64 -7.49 10.12 -9.49
CA LYS A 64 -6.09 9.92 -9.14
C LYS A 64 -5.73 8.44 -9.02
N ALA A 65 -4.47 8.14 -9.27
CA ALA A 65 -3.84 6.88 -8.91
C ALA A 65 -2.73 7.15 -7.88
N GLY A 66 -2.53 6.21 -6.95
CA GLY A 66 -1.54 6.34 -5.90
C GLY A 66 -1.04 4.98 -5.41
N ILE A 67 0.15 5.00 -4.82
CA ILE A 67 0.74 3.83 -4.18
C ILE A 67 1.27 4.18 -2.79
N VAL A 68 0.88 3.36 -1.81
CA VAL A 68 1.30 3.45 -0.42
C VAL A 68 2.26 2.31 -0.14
N ILE A 69 3.51 2.63 0.21
CA ILE A 69 4.55 1.65 0.52
C ILE A 69 4.92 1.80 2.00
N PRO A 70 4.51 0.87 2.88
CA PRO A 70 4.87 0.91 4.28
C PRO A 70 6.37 0.72 4.49
N LEU A 71 6.96 1.49 5.40
CA LEU A 71 8.39 1.41 5.68
C LEU A 71 8.74 0.03 6.27
N GLY A 72 9.71 -0.63 5.65
CA GLY A 72 10.15 -1.98 6.05
C GLY A 72 9.27 -3.12 5.54
N LYS A 73 8.24 -2.85 4.71
CA LYS A 73 7.41 -3.87 4.06
C LYS A 73 7.62 -3.83 2.53
N LYS A 74 7.49 -4.99 1.88
CA LYS A 74 7.51 -5.09 0.40
C LYS A 74 6.12 -4.90 -0.21
N GLU A 75 5.09 -5.39 0.49
CA GLU A 75 3.69 -5.25 0.11
C GLU A 75 3.24 -3.81 0.34
N GLY A 76 2.75 -3.19 -0.74
CA GLY A 76 2.11 -1.88 -0.72
C GLY A 76 0.60 -1.95 -0.95
N LEU A 77 -0.02 -0.78 -1.09
CA LEU A 77 -1.41 -0.62 -1.50
C LEU A 77 -1.46 0.28 -2.73
N TYR A 78 -1.95 -0.25 -3.83
CA TYR A 78 -2.34 0.52 -5.01
C TYR A 78 -3.78 1.03 -4.85
N ILE A 79 -4.00 2.30 -5.23
CA ILE A 79 -5.28 2.98 -5.14
C ILE A 79 -5.53 3.70 -6.47
N GLU A 80 -6.68 3.45 -7.08
CA GLU A 80 -7.22 4.24 -8.19
C GLU A 80 -8.57 4.80 -7.77
N ARG A 81 -8.79 6.10 -7.93
CA ARG A 81 -10.07 6.74 -7.62
C ARG A 81 -10.48 7.64 -8.78
N SER A 82 -11.52 7.24 -9.51
CA SER A 82 -12.21 8.09 -10.49
C SER A 82 -13.37 8.84 -9.82
N SER A 83 -14.13 9.60 -10.59
CA SER A 83 -15.33 10.32 -10.12
C SER A 83 -16.42 9.40 -9.57
N ASP A 84 -16.49 8.15 -10.05
CA ASP A 84 -17.55 7.19 -9.74
C ASP A 84 -17.05 5.87 -9.14
N LYS A 85 -15.73 5.60 -9.15
CA LYS A 85 -15.17 4.30 -8.77
C LYS A 85 -13.95 4.46 -7.89
N THR A 86 -13.73 3.48 -7.02
CA THR A 86 -12.48 3.33 -6.27
C THR A 86 -12.00 1.90 -6.43
N VAL A 87 -10.83 1.69 -7.00
CA VAL A 87 -10.18 0.39 -7.05
C VAL A 87 -9.03 0.42 -6.06
N ALA A 88 -8.96 -0.56 -5.17
CA ALA A 88 -7.87 -0.70 -4.23
C ALA A 88 -7.41 -2.14 -4.21
N ASN A 89 -6.11 -2.34 -4.21
CA ASN A 89 -5.50 -3.66 -4.25
C ASN A 89 -4.17 -3.65 -3.52
N THR A 90 -3.85 -4.72 -2.80
CA THR A 90 -2.48 -4.92 -2.34
C THR A 90 -1.56 -5.12 -3.53
N ALA A 91 -0.36 -4.57 -3.44
CA ALA A 91 0.58 -4.53 -4.54
C ALA A 91 1.95 -4.98 -4.03
N ASP A 92 2.31 -6.23 -4.33
CA ASP A 92 3.66 -6.73 -4.13
C ASP A 92 4.54 -6.19 -5.25
N LEU A 93 5.33 -5.17 -4.94
CA LEU A 93 6.14 -4.48 -5.93
C LEU A 93 7.39 -5.27 -6.28
N ILE A 94 7.51 -5.62 -7.56
CA ILE A 94 8.65 -6.31 -8.13
C ILE A 94 9.28 -5.46 -9.24
N TRP A 95 10.59 -5.62 -9.43
CA TRP A 95 11.32 -4.96 -10.52
C TRP A 95 11.67 -6.01 -11.58
N VAL A 96 11.07 -5.89 -12.76
CA VAL A 96 11.22 -6.83 -13.88
C VAL A 96 11.52 -6.03 -15.14
N ASP A 97 12.56 -6.41 -15.87
CA ASP A 97 12.96 -5.80 -17.15
C ASP A 97 13.05 -4.26 -17.14
N GLY A 98 13.54 -3.71 -16.03
CA GLY A 98 13.72 -2.26 -15.89
C GLY A 98 12.44 -1.48 -15.54
N GLN A 99 11.37 -2.17 -15.12
CA GLN A 99 10.11 -1.54 -14.72
C GLN A 99 9.57 -2.11 -13.40
N TRP A 100 8.93 -1.24 -12.62
CA TRP A 100 8.14 -1.67 -11.46
C TRP A 100 6.81 -2.25 -11.92
N GLN A 101 6.46 -3.40 -11.36
CA GLN A 101 5.22 -4.11 -11.61
C GLN A 101 4.66 -4.60 -10.28
N THR A 102 3.38 -4.96 -10.25
CA THR A 102 2.84 -5.78 -9.16
C THR A 102 2.88 -7.25 -9.56
N GLU A 103 3.39 -8.10 -8.66
CA GLU A 103 3.40 -9.56 -8.83
C GLU A 103 1.97 -10.10 -8.94
N VAL A 104 1.03 -9.43 -8.26
CA VAL A 104 -0.39 -9.74 -8.34
C VAL A 104 -1.22 -8.46 -8.42
N ALA A 105 -1.97 -8.33 -9.51
CA ALA A 105 -3.25 -7.62 -9.44
C ALA A 105 -4.36 -8.58 -9.78
N GLN A 106 -5.24 -8.88 -8.82
CA GLN A 106 -6.46 -9.58 -9.17
C GLN A 106 -7.38 -8.64 -9.98
N GLY A 107 -8.16 -9.20 -10.90
CA GLY A 107 -8.94 -8.46 -11.88
C GLY A 107 -8.57 -8.86 -13.30
N GLY A 108 -9.41 -8.51 -14.28
CA GLY A 108 -9.17 -8.86 -15.68
C GLY A 108 -7.82 -8.34 -16.20
N VAL A 109 -7.34 -8.90 -17.31
CA VAL A 109 -6.06 -8.54 -17.96
C VAL A 109 -5.92 -7.02 -18.18
N TYR A 110 -7.04 -6.35 -18.46
CA TYR A 110 -7.10 -4.90 -18.61
C TYR A 110 -6.75 -4.16 -17.32
N THR A 111 -7.20 -4.65 -16.16
CA THR A 111 -6.96 -4.00 -14.87
C THR A 111 -5.53 -4.21 -14.35
N ILE A 112 -4.90 -5.35 -14.63
CA ILE A 112 -3.49 -5.56 -14.24
C ILE A 112 -2.53 -4.77 -15.11
N THR A 113 -2.77 -4.71 -16.43
CA THR A 113 -1.94 -3.92 -17.35
C THR A 113 -2.00 -2.44 -17.00
N ARG A 114 -3.21 -1.93 -16.74
CA ARG A 114 -3.42 -0.55 -16.30
C ARG A 114 -2.75 -0.28 -14.96
N ALA A 115 -2.90 -1.17 -13.97
CA ALA A 115 -2.25 -1.03 -12.68
C ALA A 115 -0.72 -1.01 -12.83
N ASN A 116 -0.13 -1.94 -13.58
CA ASN A 116 1.32 -1.99 -13.82
C ASN A 116 1.83 -0.72 -14.53
N ASN A 117 1.13 -0.23 -15.54
CA ASN A 117 1.50 1.02 -16.21
C ASN A 117 1.49 2.21 -15.24
N LEU A 118 0.43 2.33 -14.42
CA LEU A 118 0.31 3.42 -13.46
C LEU A 118 1.33 3.30 -12.32
N ILE A 119 1.58 2.09 -11.83
CA ILE A 119 2.62 1.81 -10.82
C ILE A 119 3.99 2.19 -11.38
N GLY A 120 4.36 1.70 -12.57
CA GLY A 120 5.64 2.03 -13.21
C GLY A 120 5.83 3.54 -13.36
N GLU A 121 4.78 4.25 -13.74
CA GLU A 121 4.79 5.71 -13.85
C GLU A 121 4.94 6.40 -12.48
N ILE A 122 4.11 6.05 -11.49
CA ILE A 122 4.17 6.62 -10.13
C ILE A 122 5.54 6.37 -9.49
N MET A 123 6.12 5.19 -9.71
CA MET A 123 7.43 4.83 -9.17
C MET A 123 8.58 5.65 -9.77
N SER A 124 8.36 6.31 -10.92
CA SER A 124 9.32 7.26 -11.50
C SER A 124 9.26 8.66 -10.87
N TYR A 125 8.26 8.92 -10.02
CA TYR A 125 8.05 10.22 -9.38
C TYR A 125 8.68 10.28 -7.98
N SER A 126 8.82 11.50 -7.46
CA SER A 126 9.26 11.68 -6.08
C SER A 126 8.17 11.25 -5.11
N PHE A 127 8.54 10.39 -4.16
CA PHE A 127 7.67 9.97 -3.07
C PHE A 127 7.65 10.98 -1.94
N GLN A 128 6.52 11.08 -1.26
CA GLN A 128 6.37 11.81 -0.02
C GLN A 128 6.49 10.85 1.15
N PHE A 129 7.29 11.20 2.14
CA PHE A 129 7.28 10.51 3.43
C PHE A 129 6.07 10.98 4.24
N ILE A 130 5.18 10.06 4.60
CA ILE A 130 3.99 10.35 5.40
C ILE A 130 4.13 9.63 6.75
N SER A 131 4.12 10.42 7.81
CA SER A 131 4.15 9.91 9.18
C SER A 131 2.81 9.26 9.56
N PRO A 132 2.79 8.32 10.53
CA PRO A 132 1.57 7.57 10.86
C PRO A 132 0.36 8.44 11.22
N ASP A 133 0.57 9.56 11.90
CA ASP A 133 -0.45 10.54 12.29
C ASP A 133 -1.10 11.26 11.10
N LYS A 134 -0.45 11.23 9.92
CA LYS A 134 -0.89 11.92 8.70
C LYS A 134 -1.46 10.98 7.64
N LEU A 135 -1.58 9.68 7.92
CA LEU A 135 -2.08 8.70 6.95
C LEU A 135 -3.51 9.01 6.47
N ASP A 136 -4.35 9.60 7.33
CA ASP A 136 -5.73 9.99 6.99
C ASP A 136 -5.80 11.13 5.94
N LEU A 137 -4.67 11.75 5.61
CA LEU A 137 -4.60 12.78 4.55
C LEU A 137 -4.47 12.17 3.15
N ILE A 138 -4.07 10.89 3.03
CA ILE A 138 -3.88 10.23 1.74
C ILE A 138 -5.17 10.19 0.90
N PRO A 139 -6.35 9.85 1.44
CA PRO A 139 -7.58 9.84 0.65
C PRO A 139 -7.93 11.19 0.03
N THR A 140 -7.57 12.31 0.67
CA THR A 140 -7.91 13.68 0.26
C THR A 140 -6.75 14.44 -0.36
N SER A 141 -5.57 13.82 -0.49
CA SER A 141 -4.41 14.43 -1.12
C SER A 141 -4.67 14.76 -2.59
N LYS A 142 -3.98 15.80 -3.07
CA LYS A 142 -4.06 16.28 -4.44
C LYS A 142 -2.76 15.99 -5.18
N PRO A 143 -2.79 15.19 -6.25
CA PRO A 143 -1.60 14.94 -7.05
C PRO A 143 -1.00 16.22 -7.63
N LYS A 144 0.33 16.27 -7.69
CA LYS A 144 1.08 17.39 -8.29
C LYS A 144 1.43 17.16 -9.76
N LYS A 145 1.30 15.92 -10.24
CA LYS A 145 1.66 15.48 -11.59
C LYS A 145 0.51 14.69 -12.19
N ALA A 146 0.32 14.81 -13.50
CA ALA A 146 -0.58 13.94 -14.25
C ALA A 146 0.08 12.60 -14.52
N CYS A 147 -0.69 11.51 -14.51
CA CYS A 147 -0.23 10.21 -14.96
C CYS A 147 -0.04 10.23 -16.47
N VAL A 148 1.08 9.70 -16.98
CA VAL A 148 1.23 9.44 -18.41
C VAL A 148 0.48 8.14 -18.72
N GLU A 149 -0.84 8.24 -18.94
CA GLU A 149 -1.66 7.10 -19.34
C GLU A 149 -1.24 6.63 -20.74
N ARG A 150 -0.38 5.61 -20.80
CA ARG A 150 -0.06 4.89 -22.03
C ARG A 150 -1.23 3.98 -22.36
N VAL A 151 -1.89 4.23 -23.49
CA VAL A 151 -2.91 3.33 -24.03
C VAL A 151 -2.17 2.04 -24.46
N PRO A 152 -2.57 0.85 -23.96
CA PRO A 152 -2.04 -0.39 -24.51
C PRO A 152 -2.33 -0.43 -26.01
N GLN A 153 -1.30 -0.59 -26.84
CA GLN A 153 -1.46 -0.83 -28.28
C GLN A 153 -1.94 -2.25 -28.53
#